data_AF-A0A2N3PTX5-F1
#
_entry.id   AF-A0A2N3PTX5-F1
#
_cell.length_a   1.000
_cell.length_b   1.000
_cell.length_c   1.000
_cell.angle_alpha   90.00
_cell.angle_beta   90.00
_cell.angle_gamma   90.00
#
_symmetry.space_group_name_H-M   'P 1'
#
loop_
_entity.id
_entity.type
_entity.pdbx_description
1 polymer ?
#
loop_
_entity_poly.entity_id
_entity_poly.type
_entity_poly.pdbx_seq_one_letter_code
_entity_poly.pdbx_strand_id
1 'polypeptide(L)'
;MLKGAGAKADGSLYRVRDINLRQHRARPVRAPFHPVPERVSIASGCSNSRYRVSKIVIGHRANKPEQRSVAIVDGNQRHREQLSDALLSFYTVHSYADSTNALMGLGVTRPGLVLIGEYVPPSSGINFLRAMRCERELGHTPVVFVSDNGDPDVLAGALAAGANDCIIKPYRRSAMVKTISAQLNTKVERSWKELPLVARNALQDTLTFYNSIADIYDQSLPIQYGAVAESCSALVDAVTTNQFSGILAGVREHDYITYAHSLTVATLLALFGHSIGLPRAQQILLASGGLLHDVGKISIRHSILNKVENLTEEEWEIIRSHVPAAVNFLRSSPEMPKGVVTIAAQHHERLDGSGYPRGLASGQLNELARMSAIVDIFSSMTDHRIYKPKMTAEAVLKTMTNDMAGQIDQDLLARFREVFLDTMRGKQMS
;
A
#
# COMPACT_ATOMS: atom_id res chain seq x y z
N MET A 1 46.09 -21.62 -58.92
CA MET A 1 45.61 -20.61 -59.90
C MET A 1 44.61 -19.71 -59.19
N LEU A 2 45.05 -18.52 -58.76
CA LEU A 2 44.68 -17.18 -59.28
C LEU A 2 43.42 -16.61 -58.61
N LYS A 3 43.58 -15.62 -57.69
CA LYS A 3 43.30 -14.16 -57.83
C LYS A 3 41.79 -13.83 -57.78
N GLY A 4 41.23 -12.92 -56.97
CA GLY A 4 41.74 -11.72 -56.30
C GLY A 4 41.25 -10.46 -57.05
N ALA A 5 40.31 -9.69 -56.46
CA ALA A 5 40.12 -8.24 -56.66
C ALA A 5 38.85 -7.73 -55.93
N GLY A 6 38.94 -6.57 -55.28
CA GLY A 6 37.83 -5.84 -54.66
C GLY A 6 37.28 -4.69 -55.52
N ALA A 7 36.14 -4.13 -55.11
CA ALA A 7 35.61 -2.83 -55.55
C ALA A 7 34.57 -2.33 -54.51
N LYS A 8 34.83 -1.18 -53.87
CA LYS A 8 34.21 0.15 -54.09
C LYS A 8 32.76 0.29 -53.59
N ALA A 9 32.61 1.04 -52.49
CA ALA A 9 31.34 1.58 -52.02
C ALA A 9 31.13 2.97 -52.64
N ASP A 10 29.94 3.15 -53.23
CA ASP A 10 29.41 4.37 -53.83
C ASP A 10 28.71 5.23 -52.76
N GLY A 11 28.90 6.54 -52.86
CA GLY A 11 28.28 7.54 -52.00
C GLY A 11 27.19 8.28 -52.76
N SER A 12 26.02 8.43 -52.15
CA SER A 12 25.05 9.45 -52.54
C SER A 12 24.49 10.17 -51.31
N LEU A 13 24.78 11.47 -51.26
CA LEU A 13 24.26 12.47 -50.32
C LEU A 13 22.78 12.74 -50.59
N TYR A 14 21.94 12.92 -49.54
CA TYR A 14 20.88 13.94 -49.52
C TYR A 14 20.58 14.47 -48.10
N ARG A 15 21.11 15.68 -47.85
CA ARG A 15 20.62 16.85 -47.09
C ARG A 15 19.67 16.65 -45.89
N VAL A 16 20.21 16.92 -44.70
CA VAL A 16 19.47 17.39 -43.52
C VAL A 16 18.97 18.82 -43.79
N ARG A 17 17.66 19.06 -43.64
CA ARG A 17 17.09 20.42 -43.58
C ARG A 17 16.96 20.83 -42.13
N ASP A 18 17.62 21.94 -41.79
CA ASP A 18 17.40 22.71 -40.58
C ASP A 18 15.92 23.10 -40.46
N ILE A 19 15.29 22.72 -39.34
CA ILE A 19 13.99 23.26 -38.94
C ILE A 19 14.14 23.87 -37.55
N ASN A 20 13.89 25.18 -37.53
CA ASN A 20 13.89 26.10 -36.41
C ASN A 20 13.29 25.55 -35.11
N LEU A 21 14.11 25.54 -34.06
CA LEU A 21 13.68 25.50 -32.66
C LEU A 21 12.99 26.83 -32.29
N ARG A 22 11.66 26.89 -32.42
CA ARG A 22 10.86 27.89 -31.69
C ARG A 22 10.54 27.33 -30.31
N GLN A 23 11.20 27.90 -29.30
CA GLN A 23 10.90 27.69 -27.89
C GLN A 23 9.47 28.14 -27.58
N HIS A 24 8.53 27.21 -27.45
CA HIS A 24 7.28 27.45 -26.73
C HIS A 24 7.48 27.10 -25.26
N ARG A 25 7.74 28.12 -24.45
CA ARG A 25 7.69 28.02 -22.98
C ARG A 25 6.25 27.68 -22.56
N ALA A 26 6.02 26.46 -22.10
CA ALA A 26 4.83 26.12 -21.33
C ALA A 26 4.87 26.91 -20.00
N ARG A 27 3.80 27.67 -19.72
CA ARG A 27 3.63 28.39 -18.46
C ARG A 27 3.18 27.41 -17.37
N PRO A 28 3.79 27.39 -16.17
CA PRO A 28 3.23 26.64 -15.05
C PRO A 28 1.97 27.35 -14.53
N VAL A 29 0.88 26.60 -14.41
CA VAL A 29 -0.36 27.04 -13.76
C VAL A 29 -0.12 27.05 -12.25
N ARG A 30 -0.10 28.24 -11.64
CA ARG A 30 -0.09 28.41 -10.17
C ARG A 30 -1.50 28.21 -9.61
N ALA A 31 -1.65 27.33 -8.62
CA ALA A 31 -2.83 27.24 -7.77
C ALA A 31 -2.72 28.22 -6.57
N PRO A 32 -3.85 28.70 -6.00
CA PRO A 32 -3.87 29.88 -5.12
C PRO A 32 -3.44 29.57 -3.67
N PHE A 33 -2.67 30.50 -3.11
CA PHE A 33 -2.24 30.57 -1.71
C PHE A 33 -3.40 31.01 -0.78
N HIS A 34 -3.49 30.42 0.41
CA HIS A 34 -4.18 31.01 1.56
C HIS A 34 -3.26 31.00 2.81
N PRO A 35 -3.37 32.02 3.69
CA PRO A 35 -2.32 32.38 4.66
C PRO A 35 -2.40 31.61 5.98
N VAL A 36 -1.25 31.45 6.63
CA VAL A 36 -1.04 30.88 7.97
C VAL A 36 -1.28 31.96 9.04
N PRO A 37 -2.01 31.73 10.14
CA PRO A 37 -2.07 32.66 11.26
C PRO A 37 -0.90 32.50 12.25
N GLU A 38 -0.53 33.62 12.84
CA GLU A 38 0.68 33.89 13.62
C GLU A 38 0.72 33.30 15.04
N ARG A 39 1.95 33.38 15.59
CA ARG A 39 2.46 32.96 16.90
C ARG A 39 1.60 33.38 18.10
N VAL A 40 1.61 32.55 19.15
CA VAL A 40 1.16 32.93 20.51
C VAL A 40 2.35 32.89 21.48
N SER A 41 2.54 33.99 22.21
CA SER A 41 3.60 34.23 23.19
C SER A 41 3.38 33.48 24.50
N ILE A 42 4.47 33.07 25.15
CA ILE A 42 4.49 32.40 26.46
C ILE A 42 4.89 33.43 27.53
N ALA A 43 4.08 33.60 28.56
CA ALA A 43 4.43 34.35 29.77
C ALA A 43 4.82 33.39 30.90
N SER A 44 5.89 33.73 31.59
CA SER A 44 6.55 33.01 32.69
C SER A 44 5.88 33.27 34.05
N GLY A 45 5.89 32.28 34.94
CA GLY A 45 5.49 32.44 36.35
C GLY A 45 5.54 31.12 37.12
N CYS A 46 6.22 31.13 38.26
CA CYS A 46 6.79 29.97 38.97
C CYS A 46 5.88 29.38 40.09
N SER A 47 6.17 28.10 40.43
CA SER A 47 6.11 27.45 41.76
C SER A 47 5.01 26.42 42.13
N ASN A 48 5.51 25.20 42.36
CA ASN A 48 5.18 24.13 43.33
C ASN A 48 3.79 23.47 43.48
N SER A 49 3.82 22.14 43.27
CA SER A 49 3.22 21.08 44.11
C SER A 49 1.70 20.83 44.02
N ARG A 50 1.33 20.01 43.04
CA ARG A 50 0.43 18.83 43.11
C ARG A 50 0.14 18.38 41.68
N TYR A 51 0.25 17.09 41.37
CA TYR A 51 -0.24 16.53 40.11
C TYR A 51 -1.75 16.75 40.04
N ARG A 52 -2.12 17.88 39.45
CA ARG A 52 -3.47 18.21 39.03
C ARG A 52 -3.35 18.45 37.55
N VAL A 53 -3.94 17.55 36.75
CA VAL A 53 -4.07 17.75 35.31
C VAL A 53 -4.93 19.00 35.13
N SER A 54 -4.28 20.15 34.96
CA SER A 54 -4.93 21.40 34.59
C SER A 54 -5.58 21.16 33.23
N LYS A 55 -6.92 21.16 33.18
CA LYS A 55 -7.67 21.16 31.94
C LYS A 55 -7.21 22.34 31.09
N ILE A 56 -6.30 22.08 30.15
CA ILE A 56 -6.17 22.89 28.96
C ILE A 56 -7.39 22.54 28.11
N VAL A 57 -8.44 23.34 28.24
CA VAL A 57 -9.57 23.31 27.31
C VAL A 57 -9.11 24.01 26.04
N ILE A 58 -8.28 23.33 25.24
CA ILE A 58 -8.22 23.64 23.82
C ILE A 58 -9.50 23.03 23.25
N GLY A 59 -10.35 23.88 22.67
CA GLY A 59 -11.50 23.43 21.89
C GLY A 59 -11.00 22.58 20.73
N HIS A 60 -10.90 21.27 20.93
CA HIS A 60 -10.77 20.30 19.87
C HIS A 60 -12.06 19.51 19.85
N ARG A 61 -12.77 19.59 18.72
CA ARG A 61 -13.71 18.52 18.33
C ARG A 61 -13.00 17.21 18.61
N ALA A 62 -13.66 16.30 19.34
CA ALA A 62 -13.11 14.98 19.61
C ALA A 62 -12.70 14.34 18.28
N ASN A 63 -11.39 14.30 17.99
CA ASN A 63 -10.89 13.63 16.81
C ASN A 63 -11.22 12.15 16.97
N LYS A 64 -11.83 11.57 15.93
CA LYS A 64 -11.99 10.11 15.84
C LYS A 64 -10.60 9.46 15.95
N PRO A 65 -10.47 8.27 16.55
CA PRO A 65 -9.20 7.56 16.59
C PRO A 65 -8.63 7.44 15.18
N GLU A 66 -7.35 7.75 15.01
CA GLU A 66 -6.62 7.48 13.77
C GLU A 66 -6.39 5.97 13.70
N GLN A 67 -7.39 5.24 13.18
CA GLN A 67 -7.41 3.77 13.13
C GLN A 67 -6.17 3.14 12.45
N ARG A 68 -5.35 3.94 11.76
CA ARG A 68 -4.20 3.50 10.95
C ARG A 68 -2.83 3.85 11.54
N SER A 69 -2.76 4.28 12.80
CA SER A 69 -1.50 4.57 13.47
C SER A 69 -1.12 3.52 14.51
N VAL A 70 0.18 3.22 14.58
CA VAL A 70 0.80 2.33 15.56
C VAL A 70 1.73 3.17 16.43
N ALA A 71 1.62 3.04 17.74
CA ALA A 71 2.58 3.64 18.67
C ALA A 71 3.59 2.59 19.15
N ILE A 72 4.86 2.98 19.27
CA ILE A 72 5.94 2.19 19.84
C ILE A 72 6.37 2.84 21.14
N VAL A 73 6.31 2.11 22.24
CA VAL A 73 6.75 2.54 23.56
C VAL A 73 7.84 1.58 24.03
N ASP A 74 9.09 2.03 23.95
CA ASP A 74 10.25 1.21 24.30
C ASP A 74 11.41 2.13 24.69
N GLY A 75 12.13 1.84 25.78
CA GLY A 75 13.31 2.60 26.19
C GLY A 75 14.50 2.47 25.25
N ASN A 76 14.58 1.38 24.47
CA ASN A 76 15.68 1.08 23.56
C ASN A 76 15.55 1.83 22.23
N GLN A 77 16.42 2.84 22.02
CA GLN A 77 16.40 3.67 20.82
C GLN A 77 16.57 2.87 19.52
N ARG A 78 17.56 1.98 19.46
CA ARG A 78 17.84 1.19 18.26
C ARG A 78 16.67 0.31 17.87
N HIS A 79 16.01 -0.26 18.87
CA HIS A 79 14.83 -1.10 18.64
C HIS A 79 13.61 -0.28 18.21
N ARG A 80 13.38 0.91 18.80
CA ARG A 80 12.35 1.84 18.31
C ARG A 80 12.58 2.22 16.84
N GLU A 81 13.81 2.53 16.46
CA GLU A 81 14.18 2.87 15.08
C GLU A 81 13.92 1.67 14.14
N GLN A 82 14.38 0.48 14.51
CA GLN A 82 14.14 -0.74 13.73
C GLN A 82 12.65 -1.07 13.55
N LEU A 83 11.86 -0.97 14.63
CA LEU A 83 10.41 -1.16 14.58
C LEU A 83 9.75 -0.09 13.71
N SER A 84 10.19 1.16 13.86
CA SER A 84 9.68 2.26 13.05
C SER A 84 9.96 1.99 11.58
N ASP A 85 11.19 1.69 11.18
CA ASP A 85 11.54 1.41 9.78
C ASP A 85 10.76 0.23 9.19
N ALA A 86 10.60 -0.84 9.96
CA ALA A 86 9.92 -2.05 9.50
C ALA A 86 8.41 -1.85 9.34
N LEU A 87 7.78 -1.06 10.23
CA LEU A 87 6.34 -0.79 10.24
C LEU A 87 5.96 0.42 9.44
N LEU A 88 6.91 1.33 9.24
CA LEU A 88 6.73 2.52 8.45
C LEU A 88 6.07 2.07 7.17
N SER A 89 6.62 1.18 6.34
CA SER A 89 6.02 0.73 5.05
C SER A 89 4.50 0.42 5.04
N PHE A 90 3.87 0.20 6.20
CA PHE A 90 2.48 -0.21 6.36
C PHE A 90 1.61 0.75 7.19
N TYR A 91 2.17 1.50 8.15
CA TYR A 91 1.41 2.27 9.14
C TYR A 91 2.03 3.64 9.44
N THR A 92 1.20 4.59 9.89
CA THR A 92 1.71 5.79 10.56
C THR A 92 2.30 5.38 11.91
N VAL A 93 3.58 5.66 12.14
CA VAL A 93 4.27 5.22 13.37
C VAL A 93 4.59 6.42 14.27
N HIS A 94 4.20 6.32 15.54
CA HIS A 94 4.65 7.22 16.61
C HIS A 94 5.57 6.46 17.56
N SER A 95 6.65 7.07 18.04
CA SER A 95 7.59 6.41 18.95
C SER A 95 7.85 7.24 20.21
N TYR A 96 7.91 6.56 21.34
CA TYR A 96 8.07 7.16 22.67
C TYR A 96 9.13 6.39 23.46
N ALA A 97 10.06 7.12 24.08
CA ALA A 97 11.19 6.54 24.81
C ALA A 97 10.90 6.27 26.30
N ASP A 98 9.82 6.82 26.84
CA ASP A 98 9.50 6.78 28.26
C ASP A 98 8.00 6.85 28.52
N SER A 99 7.61 6.43 29.73
CA SER A 99 6.22 6.30 30.16
C SER A 99 5.47 7.64 30.15
N THR A 100 6.13 8.73 30.54
CA THR A 100 5.49 10.04 30.71
C THR A 100 5.10 10.62 29.36
N ASN A 101 6.05 10.65 28.43
CA ASN A 101 5.81 11.11 27.07
C ASN A 101 4.84 10.19 26.32
N ALA A 102 4.92 8.88 26.57
CA ALA A 102 4.00 7.92 25.97
C ALA A 102 2.55 8.16 26.41
N LEU A 103 2.23 8.24 27.71
CA LEU A 103 0.85 8.45 28.16
C LEU A 103 0.26 9.76 27.64
N MET A 104 1.03 10.86 27.66
CA MET A 104 0.59 12.14 27.09
C MET A 104 0.35 12.04 25.59
N GLY A 105 1.30 11.45 24.85
CA GLY A 105 1.24 11.33 23.41
C GLY A 105 0.08 10.45 22.95
N LEU A 106 -0.10 9.29 23.58
CA LEU A 106 -1.17 8.33 23.27
C LEU A 106 -2.57 8.93 23.49
N GLY A 107 -2.75 9.79 24.50
CA GLY A 107 -4.01 10.49 24.73
C GLY A 107 -4.41 11.43 23.58
N VAL A 108 -3.41 11.96 22.86
CA VAL A 108 -3.59 12.86 21.71
C VAL A 108 -3.71 12.07 20.41
N THR A 109 -2.77 11.17 20.12
CA THR A 109 -2.68 10.45 18.84
C THR A 109 -3.74 9.36 18.71
N ARG A 110 -4.14 8.73 19.83
CA ARG A 110 -5.15 7.66 19.89
C ARG A 110 -4.92 6.58 18.83
N PRO A 111 -3.76 5.89 18.90
CA PRO A 111 -3.39 4.91 17.88
C PRO A 111 -4.34 3.70 17.90
N GLY A 112 -4.44 3.04 16.75
CA GLY A 112 -5.16 1.78 16.60
C GLY A 112 -4.50 0.61 17.35
N LEU A 113 -3.18 0.70 17.61
CA LEU A 113 -2.41 -0.31 18.33
C LEU A 113 -1.18 0.28 19.03
N VAL A 114 -0.78 -0.29 20.16
CA VAL A 114 0.46 0.07 20.88
C VAL A 114 1.39 -1.14 21.00
N LEU A 115 2.64 -0.99 20.55
CA LEU A 115 3.75 -1.89 20.83
C LEU A 115 4.45 -1.44 22.10
N ILE A 116 4.63 -2.36 23.05
CA ILE A 116 5.27 -2.07 24.33
C ILE A 116 6.46 -3.01 24.50
N GLY A 117 7.67 -2.47 24.61
CA GLY A 117 8.87 -3.23 24.93
C GLY A 117 8.98 -3.56 26.43
N GLU A 118 9.87 -4.49 26.80
CA GLU A 118 10.04 -4.88 28.20
C GLU A 118 10.48 -3.74 29.13
N TYR A 119 11.28 -2.80 28.60
CA TYR A 119 11.79 -1.66 29.34
C TYR A 119 11.14 -0.36 28.86
N VAL A 120 10.43 0.35 29.75
CA VAL A 120 9.81 1.65 29.47
C VAL A 120 10.09 2.59 30.66
N PRO A 121 11.17 3.38 30.61
CA PRO A 121 11.58 4.24 31.71
C PRO A 121 10.44 5.08 32.31
N PRO A 122 10.40 5.27 33.64
CA PRO A 122 11.32 4.72 34.64
C PRO A 122 10.97 3.28 35.11
N SER A 123 10.02 2.60 34.45
CA SER A 123 9.47 1.33 34.90
C SER A 123 9.61 0.20 33.87
N SER A 124 8.96 -0.94 34.10
CA SER A 124 8.84 -1.99 33.09
C SER A 124 7.68 -1.71 32.14
N GLY A 125 7.73 -2.28 30.94
CA GLY A 125 6.63 -2.23 29.98
C GLY A 125 5.33 -2.80 30.53
N ILE A 126 5.39 -3.83 31.38
CA ILE A 126 4.21 -4.40 32.06
C ILE A 126 3.58 -3.38 33.00
N ASN A 127 4.38 -2.62 33.75
CA ASN A 127 3.86 -1.58 34.64
C ASN A 127 3.28 -0.40 33.85
N PHE A 128 3.94 0.00 32.76
CA PHE A 128 3.39 0.98 31.82
C PHE A 128 2.06 0.51 31.23
N LEU A 129 1.95 -0.75 30.80
CA LEU A 129 0.71 -1.34 30.29
C LEU A 129 -0.43 -1.28 31.31
N ARG A 130 -0.15 -1.65 32.58
CA ARG A 130 -1.15 -1.51 33.66
C ARG A 130 -1.61 -0.06 33.83
N ALA A 131 -0.69 0.90 33.80
CA ALA A 131 -1.03 2.32 33.87
C ALA A 131 -1.90 2.75 32.66
N MET A 132 -1.54 2.32 31.45
CA MET A 132 -2.29 2.60 30.23
C MET A 132 -3.71 2.03 30.28
N ARG A 133 -3.91 0.84 30.89
CA ARG A 133 -5.23 0.23 31.06
C ARG A 133 -6.13 0.97 32.04
N CYS A 134 -5.56 1.74 32.96
CA CYS A 134 -6.31 2.62 33.86
C CYS A 134 -6.79 3.91 33.18
N GLU A 135 -6.26 4.26 32.01
CA GLU A 135 -6.67 5.45 31.25
C GLU A 135 -7.97 5.17 30.46
N ARG A 136 -9.02 5.94 30.74
CA ARG A 136 -10.38 5.71 30.20
C ARG A 136 -10.42 5.62 28.68
N GLU A 137 -9.61 6.43 27.99
CA GLU A 137 -9.61 6.52 26.53
C GLU A 137 -8.64 5.53 25.86
N LEU A 138 -7.75 4.87 26.63
CA LEU A 138 -6.74 3.91 26.13
C LEU A 138 -6.98 2.47 26.60
N GLY A 139 -7.90 2.26 27.55
CA GLY A 139 -8.17 0.96 28.16
C GLY A 139 -8.51 -0.15 27.18
N HIS A 140 -9.10 0.19 26.03
CA HIS A 140 -9.47 -0.76 24.97
C HIS A 140 -8.49 -0.84 23.80
N THR A 141 -7.45 0.01 23.76
CA THR A 141 -6.50 0.02 22.65
C THR A 141 -5.72 -1.30 22.62
N PRO A 142 -5.71 -2.04 21.49
CA PRO A 142 -4.93 -3.26 21.34
C PRO A 142 -3.45 -3.04 21.67
N VAL A 143 -2.87 -3.96 22.43
CA VAL A 143 -1.45 -3.94 22.81
C VAL A 143 -0.78 -5.23 22.36
N VAL A 144 0.36 -5.10 21.70
CA VAL A 144 1.27 -6.23 21.49
C VAL A 144 2.54 -5.98 22.29
N PHE A 145 2.85 -6.90 23.19
CA PHE A 145 4.03 -6.81 24.04
C PHE A 145 5.24 -7.42 23.32
N VAL A 146 6.39 -6.76 23.37
CA VAL A 146 7.63 -7.22 22.74
C VAL A 146 8.60 -7.68 23.81
N SER A 147 8.82 -8.98 23.87
CA SER A 147 9.75 -9.62 24.80
C SER A 147 11.15 -9.79 24.20
N ASP A 148 12.18 -9.60 25.03
CA ASP A 148 13.58 -9.67 24.66
C ASP A 148 14.12 -11.10 24.54
N ASN A 149 13.63 -12.01 25.38
CA ASN A 149 14.13 -13.40 25.44
C ASN A 149 13.02 -14.46 25.51
N GLY A 150 11.74 -14.05 25.57
CA GLY A 150 10.61 -14.96 25.64
C GLY A 150 10.47 -15.65 26.99
N ASP A 151 10.94 -15.02 28.08
CA ASP A 151 10.76 -15.51 29.43
C ASP A 151 9.25 -15.79 29.71
N PRO A 152 8.87 -17.03 30.08
CA PRO A 152 7.48 -17.39 30.31
C PRO A 152 6.76 -16.53 31.35
N ASP A 153 7.47 -16.08 32.39
CA ASP A 153 6.88 -15.25 33.46
C ASP A 153 6.63 -13.82 32.96
N VAL A 154 7.50 -13.30 32.11
CA VAL A 154 7.32 -11.99 31.46
C VAL A 154 6.13 -12.04 30.50
N LEU A 155 6.05 -13.07 29.65
CA LEU A 155 4.95 -13.26 28.70
C LEU A 155 3.60 -13.44 29.43
N ALA A 156 3.55 -14.30 30.45
CA ALA A 156 2.36 -14.48 31.27
C ALA A 156 1.97 -13.19 32.01
N GLY A 157 2.95 -12.46 32.54
CA GLY A 157 2.74 -11.16 33.19
C GLY A 157 2.19 -10.09 32.25
N ALA A 158 2.66 -10.04 31.01
CA ALA A 158 2.17 -9.12 29.98
C ALA A 158 0.72 -9.43 29.58
N LEU A 159 0.39 -10.70 29.34
CA LEU A 159 -0.98 -11.14 29.05
C LEU A 159 -1.93 -10.84 30.22
N ALA A 160 -1.50 -11.13 31.46
CA ALA A 160 -2.27 -10.82 32.66
C ALA A 160 -2.46 -9.31 32.89
N ALA A 161 -1.53 -8.48 32.43
CA ALA A 161 -1.65 -7.02 32.41
C ALA A 161 -2.54 -6.48 31.28
N GLY A 162 -3.04 -7.34 30.39
CA GLY A 162 -3.98 -6.99 29.33
C GLY A 162 -3.34 -6.76 27.96
N ALA A 163 -2.19 -7.38 27.67
CA ALA A 163 -1.67 -7.48 26.31
C ALA A 163 -2.56 -8.43 25.48
N ASN A 164 -2.76 -8.10 24.21
CA ASN A 164 -3.56 -8.90 23.27
C ASN A 164 -2.74 -10.02 22.63
N ASP A 165 -1.44 -9.79 22.45
CA ASP A 165 -0.50 -10.76 21.89
C ASP A 165 0.93 -10.41 22.33
N CYS A 166 1.89 -11.30 22.06
CA CYS A 166 3.30 -11.09 22.34
C CYS A 166 4.18 -11.44 21.13
N ILE A 167 5.26 -10.69 20.96
CA ILE A 167 6.32 -10.97 19.98
C ILE A 167 7.63 -11.20 20.75
N ILE A 168 8.36 -12.25 20.41
CA ILE A 168 9.62 -12.62 21.07
C ILE A 168 10.81 -12.30 20.15
N LYS A 169 11.82 -11.58 20.65
CA LYS A 169 13.08 -11.32 19.92
C LYS A 169 13.99 -12.55 19.89
N PRO A 170 14.78 -12.73 18.81
CA PRO A 170 14.69 -12.03 17.53
C PRO A 170 13.48 -12.54 16.73
N TYR A 171 12.79 -11.64 16.03
CA TYR A 171 11.63 -11.96 15.19
C TYR A 171 11.85 -11.54 13.74
N ARG A 172 11.17 -12.21 12.81
CA ARG A 172 11.13 -11.85 11.39
C ARG A 172 10.18 -10.67 11.15
N ARG A 173 10.43 -9.92 10.08
CA ARG A 173 9.57 -8.79 9.68
C ARG A 173 8.14 -9.26 9.39
N SER A 174 7.96 -10.36 8.65
CA SER A 174 6.63 -10.90 8.37
C SER A 174 5.87 -11.28 9.63
N ALA A 175 6.53 -11.90 10.62
CA ALA A 175 5.89 -12.33 11.86
C ALA A 175 5.37 -11.12 12.63
N MET A 176 6.19 -10.06 12.72
CA MET A 176 5.79 -8.80 13.35
C MET A 176 4.63 -8.12 12.61
N VAL A 177 4.72 -7.98 11.28
CA VAL A 177 3.65 -7.37 10.46
C VAL A 177 2.36 -8.17 10.57
N LYS A 178 2.45 -9.51 10.56
CA LYS A 178 1.31 -10.42 10.72
C LYS A 178 0.65 -10.23 12.09
N THR A 179 1.41 -10.20 13.18
CA THR A 179 0.87 -9.99 14.52
C THR A 179 0.16 -8.64 14.63
N ILE A 180 0.78 -7.57 14.12
CA ILE A 180 0.17 -6.22 14.16
C ILE A 180 -1.07 -6.12 13.27
N SER A 181 -0.98 -6.63 12.03
CA SER A 181 -2.10 -6.68 11.09
C SER A 181 -3.27 -7.45 11.67
N ALA A 182 -3.02 -8.60 12.30
CA ALA A 182 -4.08 -9.40 12.91
C ALA A 182 -4.83 -8.62 13.98
N GLN A 183 -4.16 -7.78 14.77
CA GLN A 183 -4.82 -6.97 15.80
C GLN A 183 -5.61 -5.79 15.22
N LEU A 184 -5.03 -5.06 14.27
CA LEU A 184 -5.69 -3.90 13.63
C LEU A 184 -6.87 -4.33 12.75
N ASN A 185 -6.67 -5.39 11.97
CA ASN A 185 -7.65 -5.91 11.03
C ASN A 185 -8.57 -6.97 11.64
N THR A 186 -8.47 -7.27 12.95
CA THR A 186 -9.29 -8.32 13.61
C THR A 186 -10.77 -8.20 13.25
N LYS A 187 -11.33 -6.98 13.24
CA LYS A 187 -12.75 -6.78 12.93
C LYS A 187 -13.05 -7.11 11.46
N VAL A 188 -12.20 -6.65 10.54
CA VAL A 188 -12.33 -6.88 9.10
C VAL A 188 -12.16 -8.37 8.78
N GLU A 189 -11.06 -8.98 9.23
CA GLU A 189 -10.77 -10.40 9.00
C GLU A 189 -11.80 -11.33 9.65
N ARG A 190 -12.36 -10.98 10.82
CA ARG A 190 -13.46 -11.75 11.42
C ARG A 190 -14.74 -11.70 10.59
N SER A 191 -15.03 -10.56 9.95
CA SER A 191 -16.21 -10.42 9.09
C SER A 191 -16.16 -11.35 7.88
N TRP A 192 -14.96 -11.80 7.46
CA TRP A 192 -14.82 -12.75 6.35
C TRP A 192 -15.46 -14.11 6.66
N LYS A 193 -15.70 -14.44 7.94
CA LYS A 193 -16.44 -15.63 8.37
C LYS A 193 -17.92 -15.61 7.95
N GLU A 194 -18.44 -14.47 7.55
CA GLU A 194 -19.81 -14.30 7.05
C GLU A 194 -19.87 -14.43 5.52
N LEU A 195 -18.72 -14.34 4.83
CA LEU A 195 -18.64 -14.46 3.38
C LEU A 195 -18.76 -15.92 2.93
N PRO A 196 -19.28 -16.15 1.70
CA PRO A 196 -19.18 -17.44 1.03
C PRO A 196 -17.76 -18.01 1.02
N LEU A 197 -17.64 -19.34 1.00
CA LEU A 197 -16.36 -20.04 1.15
C LEU A 197 -15.32 -19.61 0.11
N VAL A 198 -15.73 -19.44 -1.16
CA VAL A 198 -14.80 -19.09 -2.26
C VAL A 198 -14.23 -17.69 -2.06
N ALA A 199 -15.07 -16.70 -1.76
CA ALA A 199 -14.62 -15.33 -1.48
C ALA A 199 -13.75 -15.23 -0.22
N ARG A 200 -14.10 -16.01 0.82
CA ARG A 200 -13.30 -16.09 2.05
C ARG A 200 -11.91 -16.66 1.78
N ASN A 201 -11.82 -17.78 1.07
CA ASN A 201 -10.54 -18.40 0.73
C ASN A 201 -9.69 -17.44 -0.09
N ALA A 202 -10.27 -16.76 -1.08
CA ALA A 202 -9.55 -15.75 -1.87
C ALA A 202 -8.93 -14.64 -0.98
N LEU A 203 -9.67 -14.12 0.01
CA LEU A 203 -9.13 -13.12 0.96
C LEU A 203 -8.02 -13.71 1.85
N GLN A 204 -8.23 -14.89 2.43
CA GLN A 204 -7.28 -15.52 3.35
C GLN A 204 -5.99 -15.97 2.65
N ASP A 205 -6.10 -16.60 1.49
CA ASP A 205 -4.97 -17.14 0.74
C ASP A 205 -4.10 -16.00 0.19
N THR A 206 -4.73 -14.96 -0.38
CA THR A 206 -3.99 -13.80 -0.88
C THR A 206 -3.35 -12.99 0.24
N LEU A 207 -4.02 -12.78 1.39
CA LEU A 207 -3.41 -12.10 2.54
C LEU A 207 -2.22 -12.89 3.09
N THR A 208 -2.37 -14.22 3.22
CA THR A 208 -1.31 -15.11 3.71
C THR A 208 -0.08 -15.04 2.80
N PHE A 209 -0.30 -15.16 1.49
CA PHE A 209 0.77 -15.03 0.51
C PHE A 209 1.41 -13.63 0.55
N TYR A 210 0.60 -12.56 0.55
CA TYR A 210 1.11 -11.18 0.51
C TYR A 210 1.96 -10.84 1.74
N ASN A 211 1.56 -11.30 2.93
CA ASN A 211 2.34 -11.13 4.16
C ASN A 211 3.69 -11.87 4.12
N SER A 212 3.82 -12.94 3.32
CA SER A 212 5.09 -13.66 3.16
C SER A 212 6.09 -12.93 2.27
N ILE A 213 5.63 -12.03 1.39
CA ILE A 213 6.47 -11.29 0.45
C ILE A 213 7.59 -10.52 1.16
N ALA A 214 7.31 -9.98 2.35
CA ALA A 214 8.31 -9.22 3.09
C ALA A 214 9.51 -10.07 3.49
N ASP A 215 9.28 -11.29 3.96
CA ASP A 215 10.37 -12.21 4.29
C ASP A 215 11.11 -12.71 3.05
N ILE A 216 10.38 -12.95 1.95
CA ILE A 216 10.97 -13.35 0.67
C ILE A 216 11.91 -12.24 0.16
N TYR A 217 11.46 -10.99 0.23
CA TYR A 217 12.24 -9.82 -0.17
C TYR A 217 13.47 -9.62 0.73
N ASP A 218 13.29 -9.61 2.06
CA ASP A 218 14.37 -9.38 3.02
C ASP A 218 15.45 -10.48 2.93
N GLN A 219 15.08 -11.71 2.59
CA GLN A 219 16.00 -12.84 2.41
C GLN A 219 16.54 -12.96 0.97
N SER A 220 16.15 -12.07 0.06
CA SER A 220 16.53 -12.14 -1.37
C SER A 220 16.17 -13.48 -2.02
N LEU A 221 15.06 -14.10 -1.59
CA LEU A 221 14.55 -15.34 -2.15
C LEU A 221 13.70 -15.07 -3.40
N PRO A 222 13.66 -16.00 -4.36
CA PRO A 222 12.73 -15.90 -5.49
C PRO A 222 11.27 -16.12 -5.02
N ILE A 223 10.34 -15.35 -5.58
CA ILE A 223 8.90 -15.60 -5.42
C ILE A 223 8.55 -16.88 -6.20
N GLN A 224 7.93 -17.84 -5.52
CA GLN A 224 7.43 -19.04 -6.17
C GLN A 224 6.11 -18.73 -6.87
N TYR A 225 6.11 -18.70 -8.21
CA TYR A 225 4.90 -18.37 -8.98
C TYR A 225 3.76 -19.35 -8.73
N GLY A 226 4.05 -20.63 -8.44
CA GLY A 226 3.03 -21.62 -8.04
C GLY A 226 2.19 -21.15 -6.86
N ALA A 227 2.81 -20.61 -5.80
CA ALA A 227 2.10 -20.08 -4.63
C ALA A 227 1.27 -18.83 -4.97
N VAL A 228 1.78 -17.95 -5.84
CA VAL A 228 1.02 -16.80 -6.36
C VAL A 228 -0.22 -17.28 -7.09
N ALA A 229 -0.03 -18.17 -8.06
CA ALA A 229 -1.08 -18.69 -8.93
C ALA A 229 -2.15 -19.44 -8.14
N GLU A 230 -1.77 -20.20 -7.11
CA GLU A 230 -2.69 -20.88 -6.19
C GLU A 230 -3.52 -19.87 -5.40
N SER A 231 -2.90 -18.84 -4.80
CA SER A 231 -3.63 -17.79 -4.08
C SER A 231 -4.60 -17.02 -5.00
N CYS A 232 -4.19 -16.76 -6.25
CA CYS A 232 -5.04 -16.11 -7.25
C CYS A 232 -6.09 -17.03 -7.87
N SER A 233 -5.94 -18.36 -7.74
CA SER A 233 -6.92 -19.33 -8.23
C SER A 233 -8.26 -19.16 -7.53
N ALA A 234 -8.26 -19.06 -6.20
CA ALA A 234 -9.49 -18.84 -5.42
C ALA A 234 -10.16 -17.50 -5.75
N LEU A 235 -9.37 -16.46 -6.05
CA LEU A 235 -9.86 -15.17 -6.51
C LEU A 235 -10.55 -15.27 -7.88
N VAL A 236 -9.94 -15.99 -8.83
CA VAL A 236 -10.55 -16.25 -10.14
C VAL A 236 -11.82 -17.10 -10.02
N ASP A 237 -11.84 -18.06 -9.10
CA ASP A 237 -13.04 -18.85 -8.80
C ASP A 237 -14.16 -17.97 -8.22
N ALA A 238 -13.82 -17.00 -7.36
CA ALA A 238 -14.79 -16.03 -6.86
C ALA A 238 -15.33 -15.12 -7.97
N VAL A 239 -14.50 -14.73 -8.95
CA VAL A 239 -14.96 -13.96 -10.12
C VAL A 239 -15.92 -14.79 -10.97
N THR A 240 -15.53 -16.01 -11.33
CA THR A 240 -16.33 -16.89 -12.21
C THR A 240 -17.65 -17.32 -11.57
N THR A 241 -17.72 -17.35 -10.23
CA THR A 241 -18.95 -17.64 -9.46
C THR A 241 -19.70 -16.38 -9.01
N ASN A 242 -19.33 -15.20 -9.52
CA ASN A 242 -19.97 -13.91 -9.22
C ASN A 242 -19.96 -13.52 -7.72
N GLN A 243 -18.94 -13.95 -6.98
CA GLN A 243 -18.71 -13.69 -5.54
C GLN A 243 -17.63 -12.62 -5.28
N PHE A 244 -17.05 -12.03 -6.32
CA PHE A 244 -15.98 -11.04 -6.20
C PHE A 244 -16.37 -9.77 -5.46
N SER A 245 -17.65 -9.40 -5.45
CA SER A 245 -18.15 -8.26 -4.66
C SER A 245 -17.90 -8.45 -3.17
N GLY A 246 -17.94 -9.69 -2.67
CA GLY A 246 -17.57 -10.06 -1.31
C GLY A 246 -16.09 -9.83 -1.02
N ILE A 247 -15.20 -10.07 -1.99
CA ILE A 247 -13.76 -9.78 -1.88
C ILE A 247 -13.54 -8.27 -1.80
N LEU A 248 -14.10 -7.52 -2.76
CA LEU A 248 -13.96 -6.06 -2.82
C LEU A 248 -14.51 -5.38 -1.56
N ALA A 249 -15.64 -5.85 -1.03
CA ALA A 249 -16.19 -5.36 0.23
C ALA A 249 -15.33 -5.77 1.43
N GLY A 250 -14.85 -7.03 1.45
CA GLY A 250 -14.08 -7.61 2.54
C GLY A 250 -12.71 -6.99 2.75
N VAL A 251 -12.08 -6.46 1.69
CA VAL A 251 -10.75 -5.82 1.77
C VAL A 251 -10.80 -4.31 1.96
N ARG A 252 -11.97 -3.69 1.74
CA ARG A 252 -12.14 -2.22 1.68
C ARG A 252 -11.63 -1.47 2.91
N GLU A 253 -11.89 -2.01 4.09
CA GLU A 253 -11.56 -1.37 5.37
C GLU A 253 -10.27 -1.95 5.98
N HIS A 254 -9.50 -2.71 5.20
CA HIS A 254 -8.24 -3.29 5.66
C HIS A 254 -7.16 -2.20 5.77
N ASP A 255 -6.44 -2.17 6.90
CA ASP A 255 -5.47 -1.11 7.21
C ASP A 255 -4.17 -1.23 6.39
N TYR A 256 -3.87 -2.42 5.86
CA TYR A 256 -2.77 -2.60 4.92
C TYR A 256 -3.14 -2.08 3.52
N ILE A 257 -2.98 -0.76 3.32
CA ILE A 257 -3.44 -0.03 2.11
C ILE A 257 -2.87 -0.62 0.82
N THR A 258 -1.56 -0.90 0.77
CA THR A 258 -0.93 -1.46 -0.43
C THR A 258 -1.51 -2.83 -0.78
N TYR A 259 -1.70 -3.70 0.21
CA TYR A 259 -2.36 -4.99 0.01
C TYR A 259 -3.81 -4.81 -0.50
N ALA A 260 -4.59 -3.95 0.17
CA ALA A 260 -5.98 -3.73 -0.20
C ALA A 260 -6.13 -3.22 -1.64
N HIS A 261 -5.24 -2.32 -2.05
CA HIS A 261 -5.15 -1.82 -3.42
C HIS A 261 -4.74 -2.94 -4.39
N SER A 262 -3.66 -3.67 -4.11
CA SER A 262 -3.19 -4.77 -4.96
C SER A 262 -4.26 -5.86 -5.13
N LEU A 263 -5.00 -6.20 -4.07
CA LEU A 263 -6.08 -7.19 -4.15
C LEU A 263 -7.28 -6.66 -4.96
N THR A 264 -7.60 -5.39 -4.82
CA THR A 264 -8.66 -4.73 -5.61
C THR A 264 -8.30 -4.75 -7.10
N VAL A 265 -7.07 -4.36 -7.45
CA VAL A 265 -6.56 -4.41 -8.83
C VAL A 265 -6.54 -5.84 -9.37
N ALA A 266 -6.07 -6.82 -8.58
CA ALA A 266 -6.09 -8.23 -8.96
C ALA A 266 -7.51 -8.74 -9.24
N THR A 267 -8.47 -8.41 -8.37
CA THR A 267 -9.87 -8.81 -8.50
C THR A 267 -10.52 -8.20 -9.74
N LEU A 268 -10.30 -6.90 -9.97
CA LEU A 268 -10.85 -6.19 -11.11
C LEU A 268 -10.20 -6.61 -12.44
N LEU A 269 -8.90 -6.93 -12.46
CA LEU A 269 -8.25 -7.47 -13.64
C LEU A 269 -8.72 -8.89 -13.97
N ALA A 270 -8.95 -9.73 -12.96
CA ALA A 270 -9.55 -11.05 -13.14
C ALA A 270 -10.97 -10.95 -13.71
N LEU A 271 -11.79 -10.04 -13.16
CA LEU A 271 -13.13 -9.74 -13.67
C LEU A 271 -13.08 -9.23 -15.12
N PHE A 272 -12.17 -8.31 -15.42
CA PHE A 272 -12.03 -7.77 -16.77
C PHE A 272 -11.61 -8.88 -17.76
N GLY A 273 -10.61 -9.69 -17.41
CA GLY A 273 -10.20 -10.83 -18.22
C GLY A 273 -11.32 -11.86 -18.42
N HIS A 274 -12.07 -12.18 -17.36
CA HIS A 274 -13.23 -13.08 -17.43
C HIS A 274 -14.28 -12.56 -18.42
N SER A 275 -14.60 -11.27 -18.31
CA SER A 275 -15.68 -10.65 -19.07
C SER A 275 -15.44 -10.56 -20.57
N ILE A 276 -14.18 -10.48 -21.00
CA ILE A 276 -13.80 -10.48 -22.42
C ILE A 276 -13.49 -11.90 -22.94
N GLY A 277 -13.78 -12.94 -22.13
CA GLY A 277 -13.65 -14.34 -22.53
C GLY A 277 -12.23 -14.89 -22.49
N LEU A 278 -11.31 -14.31 -21.72
CA LEU A 278 -9.95 -14.86 -21.62
C LEU A 278 -9.98 -16.24 -20.95
N PRO A 279 -9.10 -17.18 -21.37
CA PRO A 279 -8.97 -18.46 -20.68
C PRO A 279 -8.57 -18.30 -19.21
N ARG A 280 -9.00 -19.25 -18.36
CA ARG A 280 -8.72 -19.24 -16.91
C ARG A 280 -7.24 -19.01 -16.57
N ALA A 281 -6.32 -19.61 -17.33
CA ALA A 281 -4.89 -19.41 -17.13
C ALA A 281 -4.44 -17.96 -17.33
N GLN A 282 -5.04 -17.23 -18.28
CA GLN A 282 -4.77 -15.81 -18.49
C GLN A 282 -5.43 -14.93 -17.42
N GLN A 283 -6.60 -15.33 -16.91
CA GLN A 283 -7.25 -14.66 -15.77
C GLN A 283 -6.36 -14.76 -14.51
N ILE A 284 -5.78 -15.93 -14.23
CA ILE A 284 -4.81 -16.11 -13.14
C ILE A 284 -3.57 -15.25 -13.35
N LEU A 285 -3.06 -15.18 -14.58
CA LEU A 285 -1.91 -14.33 -14.90
C LEU A 285 -2.20 -12.85 -14.65
N LEU A 286 -3.39 -12.37 -15.06
CA LEU A 286 -3.85 -11.01 -14.81
C LEU A 286 -4.01 -10.73 -13.31
N ALA A 287 -4.64 -11.65 -12.57
CA ALA A 287 -4.79 -11.55 -11.11
C ALA A 287 -3.43 -11.51 -10.40
N SER A 288 -2.50 -12.38 -10.81
CA SER A 288 -1.12 -12.42 -10.29
C SER A 288 -0.38 -11.11 -10.59
N GLY A 289 -0.54 -10.58 -11.80
CA GLY A 289 -0.02 -9.28 -12.20
C GLY A 289 -0.57 -8.16 -11.34
N GLY A 290 -1.88 -8.11 -11.13
CA GLY A 290 -2.53 -7.14 -10.26
C GLY A 290 -2.11 -7.26 -8.79
N LEU A 291 -1.88 -8.46 -8.29
CA LEU A 291 -1.45 -8.66 -6.90
C LEU A 291 0.00 -8.21 -6.68
N LEU A 292 0.85 -8.34 -7.70
CA LEU A 292 2.30 -8.10 -7.62
C LEU A 292 2.79 -6.82 -8.29
N HIS A 293 1.96 -6.07 -9.03
CA HIS A 293 2.40 -4.92 -9.84
C HIS A 293 3.18 -3.89 -9.02
N ASP A 294 2.75 -3.73 -7.76
CA ASP A 294 3.22 -2.74 -6.81
C ASP A 294 4.21 -3.30 -5.78
N VAL A 295 4.66 -4.56 -5.94
CA VAL A 295 5.48 -5.25 -4.93
C VAL A 295 6.78 -4.49 -4.59
N GLY A 296 7.28 -3.71 -5.54
CA GLY A 296 8.46 -2.86 -5.35
C GLY A 296 8.25 -1.74 -4.33
N LYS A 297 7.02 -1.41 -3.92
CA LYS A 297 6.75 -0.44 -2.84
C LYS A 297 7.34 -0.89 -1.50
N ILE A 298 7.65 -2.17 -1.34
CA ILE A 298 8.35 -2.68 -0.14
C ILE A 298 9.73 -2.04 0.09
N SER A 299 10.38 -1.55 -0.98
CA SER A 299 11.68 -0.87 -0.88
C SER A 299 11.56 0.61 -0.51
N ILE A 300 10.35 1.17 -0.49
CA ILE A 300 10.10 2.59 -0.25
C ILE A 300 9.77 2.82 1.24
N ARG A 301 10.41 3.85 1.81
CA ARG A 301 10.10 4.34 3.16
C ARG A 301 8.70 4.94 3.21
N HIS A 302 7.90 4.59 4.21
CA HIS A 302 6.52 5.11 4.31
C HIS A 302 6.37 6.58 4.57
N SER A 303 7.36 7.20 5.24
CA SER A 303 7.38 8.65 5.38
C SER A 303 7.28 9.35 4.03
N ILE A 304 7.70 8.68 2.94
CA ILE A 304 7.50 9.10 1.56
C ILE A 304 6.24 8.46 0.97
N LEU A 305 6.06 7.13 1.10
CA LEU A 305 4.96 6.41 0.45
C LEU A 305 3.55 6.92 0.83
N ASN A 306 3.36 7.29 2.11
CA ASN A 306 2.08 7.71 2.67
C ASN A 306 2.13 9.15 3.21
N LYS A 307 3.04 9.97 2.68
CA LYS A 307 3.13 11.39 3.01
C LYS A 307 1.78 12.09 2.77
N VAL A 308 1.36 12.91 3.73
CA VAL A 308 0.09 13.64 3.68
C VAL A 308 0.23 14.90 2.84
N GLU A 309 1.37 15.58 2.98
CA GLU A 309 1.72 16.76 2.21
C GLU A 309 2.11 16.39 0.77
N ASN A 310 2.17 17.41 -0.08
CA ASN A 310 2.68 17.22 -1.43
C ASN A 310 4.13 16.71 -1.40
N LEU A 311 4.38 15.72 -2.25
CA LEU A 311 5.72 15.18 -2.47
C LEU A 311 6.57 16.19 -3.23
N THR A 312 7.84 16.31 -2.87
CA THR A 312 8.83 17.02 -3.68
C THR A 312 9.16 16.22 -4.95
N GLU A 313 9.87 16.83 -5.91
CA GLU A 313 10.26 16.12 -7.14
C GLU A 313 11.18 14.93 -6.82
N GLU A 314 12.09 15.10 -5.85
CA GLU A 314 13.00 14.05 -5.39
C GLU A 314 12.23 12.90 -4.71
N GLU A 315 11.20 13.23 -3.92
CA GLU A 315 10.32 12.23 -3.33
C GLU A 315 9.51 11.49 -4.40
N TRP A 316 9.07 12.19 -5.45
CA TRP A 316 8.42 11.57 -6.61
C TRP A 316 9.34 10.61 -7.37
N GLU A 317 10.62 10.93 -7.53
CA GLU A 317 11.62 10.01 -8.10
C GLU A 317 11.75 8.74 -7.26
N ILE A 318 11.77 8.88 -5.93
CA ILE A 318 11.78 7.74 -5.00
C ILE A 318 10.50 6.91 -5.16
N ILE A 319 9.33 7.53 -5.26
CA ILE A 319 8.09 6.78 -5.50
C ILE A 319 8.12 6.04 -6.83
N ARG A 320 8.56 6.70 -7.92
CA ARG A 320 8.66 6.07 -9.25
C ARG A 320 9.61 4.86 -9.27
N SER A 321 10.55 4.79 -8.33
CA SER A 321 11.50 3.67 -8.22
C SER A 321 10.86 2.32 -7.84
N HIS A 322 9.61 2.30 -7.37
CA HIS A 322 8.93 1.02 -7.09
C HIS A 322 8.78 0.16 -8.35
N VAL A 323 8.63 0.77 -9.54
CA VAL A 323 8.47 0.01 -10.79
C VAL A 323 9.72 -0.80 -11.13
N PRO A 324 10.92 -0.19 -11.27
CA PRO A 324 12.14 -0.96 -11.51
C PRO A 324 12.46 -1.91 -10.35
N ALA A 325 12.16 -1.56 -9.10
CA ALA A 325 12.33 -2.47 -7.96
C ALA A 325 11.44 -3.72 -8.08
N ALA A 326 10.16 -3.55 -8.43
CA ALA A 326 9.22 -4.64 -8.69
C ALA A 326 9.72 -5.53 -9.83
N VAL A 327 10.13 -4.93 -10.96
CA VAL A 327 10.64 -5.68 -12.12
C VAL A 327 11.88 -6.49 -11.77
N ASN A 328 12.83 -5.92 -11.02
CA ASN A 328 14.03 -6.63 -10.61
C ASN A 328 13.71 -7.80 -9.69
N PHE A 329 12.82 -7.60 -8.72
CA PHE A 329 12.40 -8.64 -7.78
C PHE A 329 11.60 -9.77 -8.46
N LEU A 330 10.72 -9.43 -9.40
CA LEU A 330 9.96 -10.43 -10.15
C LEU A 330 10.85 -11.20 -11.13
N ARG A 331 11.86 -10.56 -11.74
CA ARG A 331 12.80 -11.22 -12.66
C ARG A 331 13.83 -12.13 -11.97
N SER A 332 14.09 -11.94 -10.67
CA SER A 332 14.93 -12.88 -9.93
C SER A 332 14.24 -14.21 -9.67
N SER A 333 12.95 -14.32 -10.00
CA SER A 333 12.12 -15.51 -9.82
C SER A 333 12.05 -16.32 -11.14
N PRO A 334 12.70 -17.50 -11.24
CA PRO A 334 12.88 -18.20 -12.53
C PRO A 334 11.59 -18.58 -13.25
N GLU A 335 10.54 -18.89 -12.51
CA GLU A 335 9.24 -19.34 -13.06
C GLU A 335 8.25 -18.20 -13.29
N MET A 336 8.64 -16.95 -13.03
CA MET A 336 7.74 -15.82 -13.12
C MET A 336 7.32 -15.56 -14.58
N PRO A 337 6.01 -15.58 -14.90
CA PRO A 337 5.56 -15.33 -16.25
C PRO A 337 5.93 -13.93 -16.73
N LYS A 338 6.36 -13.83 -17.99
CA LYS A 338 6.68 -12.54 -18.63
C LYS A 338 5.54 -11.54 -18.53
N GLY A 339 4.29 -12.00 -18.63
CA GLY A 339 3.10 -11.15 -18.51
C GLY A 339 2.98 -10.46 -17.13
N VAL A 340 3.27 -11.16 -16.03
CA VAL A 340 3.29 -10.57 -14.68
C VAL A 340 4.35 -9.48 -14.57
N VAL A 341 5.56 -9.77 -15.07
CA VAL A 341 6.66 -8.78 -15.11
C VAL A 341 6.29 -7.58 -16.00
N THR A 342 5.62 -7.81 -17.13
CA THR A 342 5.18 -6.77 -18.06
C THR A 342 4.15 -5.84 -17.42
N ILE A 343 3.18 -6.39 -16.67
CA ILE A 343 2.20 -5.61 -15.92
C ILE A 343 2.93 -4.69 -14.91
N ALA A 344 3.81 -5.26 -14.08
CA ALA A 344 4.62 -4.48 -13.14
C ALA A 344 5.45 -3.40 -13.85
N ALA A 345 6.07 -3.73 -14.99
CA ALA A 345 6.95 -2.81 -15.71
C ALA A 345 6.25 -1.64 -16.41
N GLN A 346 4.95 -1.75 -16.72
CA GLN A 346 4.27 -0.85 -17.65
C GLN A 346 2.93 -0.28 -17.14
N HIS A 347 2.43 -0.66 -15.96
CA HIS A 347 1.13 -0.17 -15.46
C HIS A 347 1.06 1.37 -15.28
N HIS A 348 2.21 2.04 -15.15
CA HIS A 348 2.32 3.49 -15.11
C HIS A 348 2.72 4.16 -16.44
N GLU A 349 2.91 3.38 -17.51
CA GLU A 349 3.13 3.92 -18.85
C GLU A 349 1.82 4.43 -19.45
N ARG A 350 1.90 5.35 -20.42
CA ARG A 350 0.74 6.00 -21.06
C ARG A 350 0.88 5.96 -22.57
N LEU A 351 -0.22 5.87 -23.31
CA LEU A 351 -0.20 5.73 -24.78
C LEU A 351 0.51 6.89 -25.49
N ASP A 352 0.47 8.09 -24.91
CA ASP A 352 1.15 9.30 -25.40
C ASP A 352 2.63 9.41 -24.99
N GLY A 353 3.17 8.43 -24.25
CA GLY A 353 4.55 8.42 -23.77
C GLY A 353 4.80 9.30 -22.54
N SER A 354 3.77 9.91 -21.94
CA SER A 354 3.92 10.74 -20.73
C SER A 354 4.13 9.92 -19.44
N GLY A 355 3.98 8.61 -19.52
CA GLY A 355 4.13 7.69 -18.39
C GLY A 355 5.57 7.38 -18.02
N TYR A 356 5.74 6.45 -17.09
CA TYR A 356 7.04 6.06 -16.55
C TYR A 356 7.10 4.54 -16.30
N PRO A 357 8.29 3.93 -16.16
CA PRO A 357 9.62 4.54 -16.08
C PRO A 357 10.31 4.82 -17.43
N ARG A 358 9.83 4.27 -18.55
CA ARG A 358 10.52 4.35 -19.84
C ARG A 358 9.89 5.33 -20.85
N GLY A 359 8.69 5.85 -20.58
CA GLY A 359 8.00 6.77 -21.48
C GLY A 359 7.59 6.08 -22.79
N LEU A 360 7.10 4.85 -22.69
CA LEU A 360 6.73 4.04 -23.85
C LEU A 360 5.47 4.59 -24.49
N ALA A 361 5.47 4.71 -25.82
CA ALA A 361 4.29 5.12 -26.59
C ALA A 361 3.47 3.90 -27.04
N SER A 362 2.24 4.15 -27.50
CA SER A 362 1.23 3.13 -27.86
C SER A 362 1.78 1.83 -28.46
N GLY A 363 2.51 1.87 -29.58
CA GLY A 363 3.01 0.68 -30.27
C GLY A 363 3.99 -0.19 -29.47
N GLN A 364 4.49 0.30 -28.33
CA GLN A 364 5.42 -0.39 -27.44
C GLN A 364 4.73 -0.96 -26.18
N LEU A 365 3.47 -0.58 -25.92
CA LEU A 365 2.71 -1.00 -24.74
C LEU A 365 1.98 -2.31 -24.98
N ASN A 366 2.23 -3.27 -24.09
CA ASN A 366 1.56 -4.56 -24.10
C ASN A 366 0.10 -4.42 -23.67
N GLU A 367 -0.80 -5.19 -24.28
CA GLU A 367 -2.23 -5.16 -23.96
C GLU A 367 -2.51 -5.42 -22.47
N LEU A 368 -1.84 -6.39 -21.83
CA LEU A 368 -2.01 -6.68 -20.40
C LEU A 368 -1.64 -5.48 -19.52
N ALA A 369 -0.62 -4.72 -19.93
CA ALA A 369 -0.22 -3.51 -19.23
C ALA A 369 -1.22 -2.37 -19.44
N ARG A 370 -1.80 -2.24 -20.64
CA ARG A 370 -2.88 -1.27 -20.91
C ARG A 370 -4.12 -1.57 -20.08
N MET A 371 -4.51 -2.85 -19.99
CA MET A 371 -5.59 -3.30 -19.10
C MET A 371 -5.27 -2.96 -17.64
N SER A 372 -4.06 -3.28 -17.17
CA SER A 372 -3.62 -2.97 -15.81
C SER A 372 -3.61 -1.48 -15.51
N ALA A 373 -3.17 -0.63 -16.44
CA ALA A 373 -3.16 0.82 -16.25
C ALA A 373 -4.57 1.38 -16.05
N ILE A 374 -5.55 0.90 -16.84
CA ILE A 374 -6.96 1.29 -16.70
C ILE A 374 -7.48 0.90 -15.31
N VAL A 375 -7.26 -0.35 -14.90
CA VAL A 375 -7.76 -0.85 -13.61
C VAL A 375 -7.07 -0.17 -12.43
N ASP A 376 -5.75 0.04 -12.50
CA ASP A 376 -4.98 0.74 -11.45
C ASP A 376 -5.46 2.19 -11.27
N ILE A 377 -5.60 2.95 -12.36
CA ILE A 377 -6.11 4.33 -12.31
C ILE A 377 -7.53 4.35 -11.72
N PHE A 378 -8.40 3.46 -12.19
CA PHE A 378 -9.77 3.38 -11.69
C PHE A 378 -9.82 3.05 -10.19
N SER A 379 -9.07 2.03 -9.75
CA SER A 379 -8.99 1.65 -8.32
C SER A 379 -8.44 2.80 -7.51
N SER A 380 -7.32 3.39 -7.91
CA SER A 380 -6.68 4.51 -7.20
C SER A 380 -7.59 5.74 -7.06
N MET A 381 -8.49 5.99 -8.04
CA MET A 381 -9.45 7.11 -8.00
C MET A 381 -10.74 6.80 -7.23
N THR A 382 -11.08 5.52 -7.05
CA THR A 382 -12.27 5.07 -6.30
C THR A 382 -11.94 4.65 -4.86
N ASP A 383 -10.67 4.37 -4.57
CA ASP A 383 -10.16 3.99 -3.26
C ASP A 383 -10.32 5.12 -2.22
N HIS A 384 -10.59 4.71 -0.98
CA HIS A 384 -10.68 5.63 0.16
C HIS A 384 -9.29 6.07 0.62
N ARG A 385 -8.78 7.18 0.09
CA ARG A 385 -7.66 7.91 0.73
C ARG A 385 -8.23 9.02 1.62
N ILE A 386 -7.68 9.16 2.83
CA ILE A 386 -8.13 10.10 3.91
C ILE A 386 -8.31 11.54 3.40
N TYR A 387 -7.61 11.93 2.32
CA TYR A 387 -7.52 13.30 1.82
C TYR A 387 -8.33 13.59 0.54
N LYS A 388 -9.18 12.66 0.06
CA LYS A 388 -9.96 12.90 -1.18
C LYS A 388 -11.43 12.47 -1.02
N PRO A 389 -12.41 13.38 -1.22
CA PRO A 389 -13.81 12.98 -1.25
C PRO A 389 -14.07 12.03 -2.44
N LYS A 390 -14.92 11.03 -2.21
CA LYS A 390 -15.24 9.96 -3.17
C LYS A 390 -15.65 10.53 -4.52
N MET A 391 -14.96 10.12 -5.58
CA MET A 391 -15.59 10.08 -6.90
C MET A 391 -16.39 8.78 -6.99
N THR A 392 -17.64 8.85 -7.43
CA THR A 392 -18.40 7.64 -7.74
C THR A 392 -17.72 6.90 -8.89
N ALA A 393 -17.89 5.58 -8.98
CA ALA A 393 -17.35 4.81 -10.10
C ALA A 393 -17.77 5.41 -11.46
N GLU A 394 -19.01 5.88 -11.56
CA GLU A 394 -19.52 6.59 -12.75
C GLU A 394 -18.76 7.89 -13.04
N ALA A 395 -18.46 8.69 -12.01
CA ALA A 395 -17.69 9.91 -12.16
C ALA A 395 -16.24 9.63 -12.57
N VAL A 396 -15.60 8.60 -11.98
CA VAL A 396 -14.24 8.19 -12.35
C VAL A 396 -14.20 7.74 -13.81
N LEU A 397 -15.11 6.85 -14.22
CA LEU A 397 -15.18 6.37 -15.60
C LEU A 397 -15.42 7.53 -16.58
N LYS A 398 -16.29 8.49 -16.24
CA LYS A 398 -16.51 9.69 -17.05
C LYS A 398 -15.24 10.54 -17.17
N THR A 399 -14.52 10.76 -16.07
CA THR A 399 -13.24 11.49 -16.08
C THR A 399 -12.20 10.75 -16.92
N MET A 400 -12.07 9.43 -16.79
CA MET A 400 -11.14 8.64 -17.59
C MET A 400 -11.48 8.69 -19.10
N THR A 401 -12.77 8.71 -19.46
CA THR A 401 -13.20 8.85 -20.87
C THR A 401 -12.89 10.25 -21.43
N ASN A 402 -13.15 11.30 -20.66
CA ASN A 402 -13.05 12.67 -21.15
C ASN A 402 -11.63 13.24 -21.09
N ASP A 403 -10.93 12.99 -19.99
CA ASP A 403 -9.71 13.71 -19.64
C ASP A 403 -8.44 12.90 -19.93
N MET A 404 -8.57 11.60 -20.28
CA MET A 404 -7.45 10.69 -20.51
C MET A 404 -7.45 10.01 -21.89
N ALA A 405 -8.21 10.55 -22.87
CA ALA A 405 -8.41 9.94 -24.19
C ALA A 405 -7.11 9.60 -24.97
N GLY A 406 -6.02 10.36 -24.76
CA GLY A 406 -4.71 10.09 -25.36
C GLY A 406 -3.74 9.32 -24.47
N GLN A 407 -4.07 9.13 -23.19
CA GLN A 407 -3.18 8.54 -22.19
C GLN A 407 -3.45 7.05 -21.94
N ILE A 408 -4.72 6.63 -22.07
CA ILE A 408 -5.17 5.25 -21.84
C ILE A 408 -6.00 4.74 -23.00
N ASP A 409 -6.02 3.42 -23.16
CA ASP A 409 -6.70 2.74 -24.26
C ASP A 409 -8.22 2.84 -24.12
N GLN A 410 -8.85 3.65 -24.97
CA GLN A 410 -10.27 3.97 -24.86
C GLN A 410 -11.19 2.80 -25.24
N ASP A 411 -10.73 1.89 -26.11
CA ASP A 411 -11.49 0.70 -26.47
C ASP A 411 -11.51 -0.30 -25.31
N LEU A 412 -10.36 -0.49 -24.65
CA LEU A 412 -10.29 -1.28 -23.43
C LEU A 412 -11.06 -0.63 -22.28
N LEU A 413 -11.02 0.71 -22.14
CA LEU A 413 -11.79 1.42 -21.12
C LEU A 413 -13.30 1.24 -21.33
N ALA A 414 -13.77 1.29 -22.58
CA ALA A 414 -15.18 1.09 -22.90
C ALA A 414 -15.65 -0.32 -22.49
N ARG A 415 -14.85 -1.36 -22.78
CA ARG A 415 -15.14 -2.74 -22.36
C ARG A 415 -15.13 -2.87 -20.83
N PHE A 416 -14.12 -2.31 -20.16
CA PHE A 416 -14.06 -2.34 -18.69
C PHE A 416 -15.28 -1.65 -18.05
N ARG A 417 -15.69 -0.50 -18.61
CA ARG A 417 -16.87 0.25 -18.16
C ARG A 417 -18.16 -0.55 -18.28
N GLU A 418 -18.39 -1.22 -19.40
CA GLU A 418 -19.57 -2.05 -19.64
C GLU A 418 -19.71 -3.12 -18.55
N VAL A 419 -18.62 -3.84 -18.32
CA VAL A 419 -18.53 -4.94 -17.35
C VAL A 419 -18.76 -4.45 -15.93
N PHE A 420 -18.11 -3.34 -15.56
CA PHE A 420 -18.24 -2.78 -14.22
C PHE A 420 -19.67 -2.29 -13.96
N LEU A 421 -20.31 -1.62 -14.92
CA LEU A 421 -21.66 -1.10 -14.75
C LEU A 421 -22.72 -2.22 -14.74
N ASP A 422 -22.58 -3.25 -15.57
CA ASP A 422 -23.52 -4.37 -15.61
C ASP A 422 -23.47 -5.19 -14.33
N THR A 423 -22.25 -5.42 -13.82
CA THR A 423 -22.02 -5.98 -12.49
C THR A 423 -22.74 -5.17 -11.41
N MET A 424 -22.54 -3.85 -11.38
CA MET A 424 -23.12 -2.98 -10.36
C MET A 424 -24.65 -2.90 -10.44
N ARG A 425 -25.22 -3.17 -11.61
CA ARG A 425 -26.67 -3.24 -11.86
C ARG A 425 -27.27 -4.61 -11.56
N GLY A 426 -26.46 -5.60 -11.17
CA GLY A 426 -26.93 -6.95 -10.86
C GLY A 426 -27.39 -7.74 -12.08
N LYS A 427 -27.01 -7.32 -13.30
CA LYS A 427 -27.26 -8.13 -14.50
C LYS A 427 -26.27 -9.29 -14.50
N GLN A 428 -26.78 -10.52 -14.51
CA GLN A 428 -25.92 -11.70 -14.70
C GLN A 428 -25.29 -11.63 -16.08
N MET A 429 -23.98 -11.87 -16.15
CA MET A 429 -23.28 -12.06 -17.42
C MET A 429 -23.80 -13.36 -18.05
N SER A 430 -24.50 -13.23 -19.19
CA SER A 430 -25.17 -14.34 -19.89
C SER A 430 -24.24 -15.09 -20.84
#